data_AF-A0A2E8EE15-F1
#
_entry.id   AF-A0A2E8EE15-F1
#
_cell.length_a   1.000
_cell.length_b   1.000
_cell.length_c   1.000
_cell.angle_alpha   90.00
_cell.angle_beta   90.00
_cell.angle_gamma   90.00
#
_symmetry.space_group_name_H-M   'P 1'
#
loop_
_entity.id
_entity.type
_entity.pdbx_description
1 polymer ?
#
loop_
_entity_poly.entity_id
_entity_poly.type
_entity_poly.pdbx_seq_one_letter_code
_entity_poly.pdbx_strand_id
1 'polypeptide(L)'
;MKIDCENTIPTLLGNTLIPNRLTREFRWKLYKLMKKVDSNINFYSTRPLNHEFLNFINGKRTVSDIADAVGYEFGMRISGEHVLMFLLPHKEKGYLSFEQKI
;
A
#
# COMPACT_ATOMS: atom_id res chain seq x y z
N MET A 1 -8.69 -1.31 16.43
CA MET A 1 -8.99 0.01 15.86
C MET A 1 -8.94 -0.12 14.35
N LYS A 2 -10.03 0.18 13.62
CA LYS A 2 -10.02 0.16 12.15
C LYS A 2 -9.37 1.47 11.69
N ILE A 3 -8.25 1.39 10.97
CA ILE A 3 -7.59 2.58 10.42
C ILE A 3 -8.42 3.09 9.25
N ASP A 4 -8.68 4.39 9.22
CA ASP A 4 -9.43 5.05 8.16
C ASP A 4 -8.51 5.35 6.97
N CYS A 5 -8.71 4.65 5.85
CA CYS A 5 -7.87 4.83 4.67
C CYS A 5 -8.08 6.19 3.99
N GLU A 6 -9.26 6.80 4.16
CA GLU A 6 -9.62 8.08 3.55
C GLU A 6 -8.94 9.25 4.23
N ASN A 7 -8.59 9.10 5.51
CA ASN A 7 -7.99 10.15 6.32
C ASN A 7 -6.57 9.84 6.79
N THR A 8 -6.03 8.66 6.50
CA THR A 8 -4.65 8.32 6.90
C THR A 8 -3.66 8.70 5.81
N ILE A 9 -2.67 9.54 6.14
CA ILE A 9 -1.56 9.94 5.27
C ILE A 9 -0.30 9.20 5.72
N PRO A 10 0.30 8.32 4.88
CA PRO A 10 1.62 7.76 5.17
C PRO A 10 2.73 8.76 4.87
N THR A 11 3.75 8.80 5.74
CA THR A 11 4.95 9.63 5.58
C THR A 11 6.19 8.78 5.83
N LEU A 12 7.19 8.86 4.93
CA LEU A 12 8.46 8.16 5.09
C LEU A 12 9.27 8.77 6.23
N LEU A 13 9.86 7.92 7.09
CA LEU A 13 10.72 8.37 8.18
C LEU A 13 12.19 8.28 7.75
N GLY A 14 12.80 9.44 7.52
CA GLY A 14 14.20 9.58 7.09
C GLY A 14 14.46 9.18 5.63
N ASN A 15 15.75 9.13 5.24
CA ASN A 15 16.18 8.73 3.90
C ASN A 15 16.31 7.20 3.74
N THR A 16 15.51 6.44 4.47
CA THR A 16 15.67 4.98 4.55
C THR A 16 15.00 4.30 3.36
N LEU A 17 15.76 3.52 2.60
CA LEU A 17 15.20 2.62 1.59
C LEU A 17 14.26 1.60 2.26
N ILE A 18 12.97 1.68 1.98
CA ILE A 18 12.00 0.72 2.51
C ILE A 18 12.20 -0.63 1.82
N PRO A 19 12.46 -1.72 2.58
CA PRO A 19 12.64 -3.03 1.97
C PRO A 19 11.32 -3.53 1.39
N ASN A 20 11.16 -3.54 0.06
CA ASN A 20 10.05 -4.22 -0.61
C ASN A 20 10.27 -5.76 -0.66
N ARG A 21 10.78 -6.34 0.43
CA ARG A 21 11.01 -7.79 0.58
C ARG A 21 9.98 -8.36 1.54
N LEU A 22 8.77 -8.56 1.02
CA LEU A 22 7.71 -9.25 1.75
C LEU A 22 7.89 -10.77 1.65
N THR A 23 7.50 -11.48 2.71
CA THR A 23 7.47 -12.95 2.69
C THR A 23 6.54 -13.43 1.59
N ARG A 24 6.78 -14.65 1.06
CA ARG A 24 5.90 -15.26 0.05
C ARG A 24 4.47 -15.38 0.58
N GLU A 25 4.32 -15.75 1.85
CA GLU A 25 3.02 -15.87 2.52
C GLU A 25 2.26 -14.55 2.58
N PHE A 26 2.95 -13.46 2.95
CA PHE A 26 2.34 -12.14 2.97
C PHE A 26 1.87 -11.71 1.57
N ARG A 27 2.74 -11.87 0.55
CA ARG A 27 2.38 -11.56 -0.84
C ARG A 27 1.21 -12.39 -1.31
N TRP A 28 1.15 -13.67 -0.92
CA TRP A 28 0.05 -14.56 -1.30
C TRP A 28 -1.27 -14.14 -0.66
N LYS A 29 -1.24 -13.73 0.61
CA LYS A 29 -2.40 -13.19 1.32
C LYS A 29 -2.89 -11.89 0.67
N LEU A 30 -1.99 -10.95 0.41
CA LEU A 30 -2.30 -9.68 -0.25
C LEU A 30 -2.92 -9.93 -1.65
N TYR A 31 -2.27 -10.77 -2.46
CA TYR A 31 -2.78 -11.21 -3.76
C TYR A 31 -4.22 -11.73 -3.67
N LYS A 32 -4.50 -12.66 -2.74
CA LYS A 32 -5.84 -13.24 -2.60
C LYS A 32 -6.91 -12.21 -2.24
N LEU A 33 -6.56 -11.17 -1.47
CA LEU A 33 -7.49 -10.09 -1.14
C LEU A 33 -7.73 -9.20 -2.36
N MET A 34 -6.65 -8.77 -3.01
CA MET A 34 -6.71 -7.96 -4.22
C MET A 34 -7.51 -8.64 -5.34
N LYS A 35 -7.33 -9.96 -5.52
CA LYS A 35 -8.06 -10.77 -6.50
C LYS A 35 -9.58 -10.76 -6.31
N LYS A 36 -10.06 -10.53 -5.09
CA LYS A 36 -11.51 -10.42 -4.81
C LYS A 36 -12.11 -9.12 -5.32
N VAL A 37 -11.28 -8.07 -5.45
CA VAL A 37 -11.68 -6.74 -5.92
C VAL A 37 -11.46 -6.61 -7.42
N ASP A 38 -10.39 -7.23 -7.95
CA ASP A 38 -10.07 -7.23 -9.37
C ASP A 38 -9.61 -8.62 -9.84
N SER A 39 -10.37 -9.20 -10.78
CA SER A 39 -10.10 -10.53 -11.33
C SER A 39 -8.89 -10.57 -12.28
N ASN A 40 -8.33 -9.44 -12.71
CA ASN A 40 -7.16 -9.37 -13.58
C ASN A 40 -5.84 -9.37 -12.79
N ILE A 41 -5.90 -9.16 -11.47
CA ILE A 41 -4.72 -9.21 -10.62
C ILE A 41 -4.12 -10.62 -10.65
N ASN A 42 -2.80 -10.69 -10.82
CA ASN A 42 -2.05 -11.93 -10.71
C ASN A 42 -1.04 -11.83 -9.56
N PHE A 43 -0.57 -12.98 -9.07
CA PHE A 43 0.35 -13.03 -7.94
C PHE A 43 1.65 -12.25 -8.20
N TYR A 44 2.15 -12.26 -9.44
CA TYR A 44 3.40 -11.59 -9.81
C TYR A 44 3.26 -10.07 -9.89
N SER A 45 2.08 -9.55 -10.23
CA SER A 45 1.76 -8.11 -10.23
C SER A 45 1.88 -7.48 -8.85
N THR A 46 1.79 -8.24 -7.76
CA THR A 46 1.96 -7.68 -6.40
C THR A 46 3.32 -7.02 -6.21
N ARG A 47 4.37 -7.50 -6.88
CA ARG A 47 5.72 -6.91 -6.75
C ARG A 47 5.81 -5.49 -7.31
N PRO A 48 5.46 -5.21 -8.58
CA PRO A 48 5.46 -3.84 -9.10
C PRO A 48 4.45 -2.96 -8.36
N LEU A 49 3.25 -3.46 -8.04
CA LEU A 49 2.26 -2.68 -7.28
C LEU A 49 2.78 -2.23 -5.91
N ASN A 50 3.44 -3.11 -5.17
CA ASN A 50 4.04 -2.74 -3.87
C ASN A 50 5.17 -1.71 -4.00
N HIS A 51 5.88 -1.69 -5.14
CA HIS A 51 6.88 -0.66 -5.38
C HIS A 51 6.19 0.69 -5.56
N GLU A 52 5.14 0.74 -6.39
CA GLU A 52 4.41 1.98 -6.61
C GLU A 52 3.68 2.46 -5.36
N PHE A 53 3.15 1.56 -4.53
CA PHE A 53 2.62 1.96 -3.22
C PHE A 53 3.62 2.76 -2.38
N LEU A 54 4.92 2.44 -2.45
CA LEU A 54 5.97 3.21 -1.77
C LEU A 54 6.31 4.51 -2.51
N ASN A 55 6.41 4.48 -3.84
CA ASN A 55 6.75 5.65 -4.66
C ASN A 55 5.72 6.78 -4.54
N PHE A 56 4.44 6.44 -4.33
CA PHE A 56 3.38 7.42 -4.16
C PHE A 56 3.32 8.04 -2.75
N ILE A 57 4.09 7.55 -1.77
CA ILE A 57 4.20 8.11 -0.42
C ILE A 57 4.97 9.43 -0.49
N ASN A 58 4.25 10.54 -0.36
CA ASN A 58 4.81 11.89 -0.40
C ASN A 58 4.42 12.77 0.81
N GLY A 59 3.82 12.17 1.85
CA GLY A 59 3.33 12.89 3.03
C GLY A 59 2.11 13.80 2.76
N LYS A 60 1.43 13.66 1.63
CA LYS A 60 0.24 14.47 1.27
C LYS A 60 -0.96 13.64 0.85
N ARG A 61 -0.72 12.49 0.21
CA ARG A 61 -1.77 11.56 -0.24
C ARG A 61 -2.26 10.69 0.90
N THR A 62 -3.56 10.44 0.94
CA THR A 62 -4.13 9.45 1.85
C THR A 62 -3.82 8.04 1.35
N VAL A 63 -4.06 7.03 2.17
CA VAL A 63 -3.94 5.62 1.76
C VAL A 63 -4.88 5.32 0.58
N SER A 64 -6.10 5.85 0.59
CA SER A 64 -7.05 5.72 -0.53
C SER A 64 -6.56 6.45 -1.78
N ASP A 65 -6.02 7.68 -1.66
CA ASP A 65 -5.44 8.42 -2.79
C ASP A 65 -4.31 7.62 -3.48
N ILE A 66 -3.47 6.93 -2.69
CA ILE A 66 -2.40 6.07 -3.21
C ILE A 66 -2.99 4.86 -3.94
N ALA A 67 -4.02 4.22 -3.37
CA ALA A 67 -4.69 3.09 -3.99
C ALA A 67 -5.30 3.46 -5.34
N ASP A 68 -5.99 4.60 -5.42
CA ASP A 68 -6.62 5.11 -6.64
C ASP A 68 -5.57 5.46 -7.70
N ALA A 69 -4.49 6.15 -7.30
CA ALA A 69 -3.44 6.56 -8.23
C ALA A 69 -2.70 5.35 -8.83
N VAL A 70 -2.32 4.38 -8.00
CA VAL A 70 -1.66 3.14 -8.48
C VAL A 70 -2.66 2.26 -9.24
N GLY A 71 -3.91 2.18 -8.81
CA GLY A 71 -4.95 1.47 -9.54
C GLY A 71 -5.15 2.03 -10.96
N TYR A 72 -5.18 3.36 -11.08
CA TYR A 72 -5.24 4.06 -12.35
C TYR A 72 -4.04 3.75 -13.25
N GLU A 73 -2.82 3.80 -12.72
CA GLU A 73 -1.59 3.54 -13.48
C GLU A 73 -1.54 2.13 -14.08
N PHE A 74 -2.05 1.13 -13.36
CA PHE A 74 -2.02 -0.27 -13.79
C PHE A 74 -3.32 -0.74 -14.46
N GLY A 75 -4.34 0.12 -14.58
CA GLY A 75 -5.65 -0.26 -15.09
C GLY A 75 -6.32 -1.34 -14.23
N MET A 76 -6.18 -1.26 -12.90
CA MET A 76 -6.67 -2.24 -11.93
C MET A 76 -7.45 -1.57 -10.81
N ARG A 77 -8.41 -2.28 -10.21
CA ARG A 77 -9.08 -1.85 -8.99
C ARG A 77 -8.23 -2.25 -7.77
N ILE A 78 -7.82 -1.25 -7.00
CA ILE A 78 -7.07 -1.42 -5.75
C ILE A 78 -7.82 -0.64 -4.67
N SER A 79 -8.10 -1.24 -3.51
CA SER A 79 -8.68 -0.53 -2.38
C SER A 79 -7.60 -0.03 -1.42
N GLY A 80 -7.93 1.00 -0.63
CA GLY A 80 -7.07 1.52 0.43
C GLY A 80 -6.62 0.44 1.41
N GLU A 81 -7.46 -0.55 1.73
CA GLU A 81 -7.09 -1.64 2.64
C GLU A 81 -5.95 -2.51 2.12
N HIS A 82 -5.80 -2.66 0.80
CA HIS A 82 -4.67 -3.40 0.23
C HIS A 82 -3.36 -2.65 0.45
N VAL A 83 -3.38 -1.33 0.22
CA VAL A 83 -2.23 -0.46 0.46
C VAL A 83 -1.92 -0.42 1.95
N LEU A 84 -2.93 -0.23 2.81
CA LEU A 84 -2.79 -0.24 4.26
C LEU A 84 -2.18 -1.54 4.77
N MET A 85 -2.68 -2.68 4.29
CA MET A 85 -2.16 -3.99 4.65
C MET A 85 -0.65 -4.07 4.37
N PHE A 86 -0.22 -3.58 3.21
CA PHE A 86 1.20 -3.51 2.83
C PHE A 86 2.01 -2.53 3.69
N LEU A 87 1.49 -1.34 3.99
CA LEU A 87 2.21 -0.31 4.74
C LEU A 87 2.32 -0.57 6.24
N LEU A 88 1.37 -1.30 6.83
CA LEU A 88 1.33 -1.58 8.27
C LEU A 88 2.62 -2.21 8.82
N PRO A 89 3.15 -3.31 8.24
CA PRO A 89 4.43 -3.87 8.68
C PRO A 89 5.61 -2.89 8.56
N HIS A 90 5.55 -1.94 7.62
CA HIS A 90 6.58 -0.92 7.47
C HIS A 90 6.47 0.17 8.56
N LYS A 91 5.24 0.53 8.93
CA LYS A 91 4.97 1.38 10.10
C LYS A 91 5.49 0.74 11.39
N GLU A 92 5.16 -0.53 11.62
CA GLU A 92 5.55 -1.25 12.84
C GLU A 92 7.07 -1.37 12.99
N LYS A 93 7.80 -1.38 11.88
CA LYS A 93 9.27 -1.39 11.85
C LYS A 93 9.91 0.00 11.89
N GLY A 94 9.11 1.07 11.98
CA GLY A 94 9.61 2.44 12.09
C GLY A 94 10.08 3.05 10.77
N TYR A 95 9.70 2.49 9.62
CA TYR A 95 10.07 3.07 8.30
C TYR A 95 9.15 4.20 7.85
N LEU A 96 7.91 4.23 8.37
CA LEU A 96 6.93 5.26 8.03
C LEU A 96 6.03 5.57 9.23
N SER A 97 5.46 6.77 9.25
CA SER A 97 4.40 7.20 10.17
C SER A 97 3.05 7.20 9.45
N PHE A 98 1.98 7.20 10.23
CA PHE A 98 0.62 7.47 9.78
C PHE A 98 0.14 8.72 10.50
N GLU A 99 -0.22 9.72 9.72
CA GLU A 99 -0.80 10.98 10.18
C GLU A 99 -2.26 11.02 9.74
N GLN A 100 -3.07 11.84 10.42
CA GLN A 100 -4.44 12.06 10.01
C GLN A 100 -4.51 13.33 9.17
N LYS A 101 -5.27 13.29 8.08
CA LYS A 101 -5.64 14.44 7.28
C LYS A 101 -6.45 15.39 8.18
N ILE A 102 -5.99 16.63 8.28
CA ILE A 102 -6.66 17.72 9.03
C ILE A 102 -7.80 18.27 8.17
#